data_AF-A0A7S2LC74-F1
#
_entry.id   AF-A0A7S2LC74-F1
#
_cell.length_a   1.000
_cell.length_b   1.000
_cell.length_c   1.000
_cell.angle_alpha   90.00
_cell.angle_beta   90.00
_cell.angle_gamma   90.00
#
_symmetry.space_group_name_H-M   'P 1'
#
loop_
_entity.id
_entity.type
_entity.pdbx_description
1 polymer ?
#
loop_
_entity_poly.entity_id
_entity_poly.type
_entity_poly.pdbx_seq_one_letter_code
_entity_poly.pdbx_strand_id
1 'polypeptide(L)'
;NFKIAVIVVDIPTVSALKARPTLRICFTGTAGTDYNKVKFSVTKMPPKKAKKSKAEIERERLEAEEEERERRLAEEERLRLIQEEAERKRVEECNNYRNNEVEELVKDCEYMNELLESSKILLRKETQRYLEDEEWARCLNCNNEELAQWPGVNELELNAYISLMEDARLHDFQGTAELAECVKRLIDEIILNHLSSGISRPKAERSKCLLSFIAPLQALVRRNIDNASSSYILNREKYAESDGLVRISSKGARYGMKLALLVSLAKKGARPLKVNFEDVGISIDIPKNLVGARVALRLGYFPLDYANLESDVEGDLMFVSGTFDFDVLDLSPSANKVGQYTIRQIPKYITTGSVLRREYPVLASNVRHTLTSPQIKCHIVMPHDIVIDSNCHIAKINKNSNGKWTNETLCDSSFDETSRILSFSIN
;
A
#
# COMPACT_ATOMS: atom_id res chain seq x y z
N ASN A 1 4.66 6.11 -20.91
CA ASN A 1 3.52 5.78 -20.04
C ASN A 1 4.09 5.24 -18.76
N PHE A 2 4.13 6.08 -17.75
CA PHE A 2 4.55 5.76 -16.40
C PHE A 2 3.32 5.92 -15.53
N LYS A 3 3.08 4.93 -14.68
CA LYS A 3 2.06 5.00 -13.65
C LYS A 3 2.74 4.82 -12.31
N ILE A 4 2.49 5.76 -11.43
CA ILE A 4 3.15 5.90 -10.14
C ILE A 4 2.05 5.93 -9.09
N ALA A 5 2.18 5.12 -8.06
CA ALA A 5 1.33 5.18 -6.89
C ALA A 5 1.99 6.14 -5.94
N VAL A 6 1.26 7.20 -5.62
CA VAL A 6 1.87 8.40 -5.08
C VAL A 6 2.34 8.17 -3.64
N ILE A 7 1.72 7.24 -2.90
CA ILE A 7 2.02 6.94 -1.49
C ILE A 7 1.59 5.51 -1.14
N VAL A 8 2.52 4.71 -0.63
CA VAL A 8 2.32 3.34 -0.18
C VAL A 8 2.90 3.16 1.22
N VAL A 9 2.17 2.44 2.10
CA VAL A 9 2.62 2.05 3.44
C VAL A 9 2.89 0.56 3.49
N ASP A 10 4.03 0.18 4.10
CA ASP A 10 4.30 -1.20 4.48
C ASP A 10 3.41 -1.59 5.67
N ILE A 11 2.50 -2.54 5.48
CA ILE A 11 1.80 -3.14 6.61
C ILE A 11 2.74 -4.19 7.21
N PRO A 12 3.05 -4.12 8.53
CA PRO A 12 3.79 -5.19 9.16
C PRO A 12 2.97 -6.49 9.06
N THR A 13 3.52 -7.48 8.36
CA THR A 13 2.95 -8.82 8.24
C THR A 13 2.64 -9.34 9.65
N VAL A 14 1.49 -9.99 9.87
CA VAL A 14 1.16 -10.64 11.16
C VAL A 14 2.26 -11.66 11.58
N SER A 15 3.07 -12.12 10.63
CA SER A 15 4.29 -12.91 10.83
C SER A 15 5.39 -12.17 11.61
N ALA A 16 5.50 -10.85 11.48
CA ALA A 16 6.45 -10.01 12.23
C ALA A 16 6.06 -9.89 13.72
N LEU A 17 4.76 -9.98 14.03
CA LEU A 17 4.26 -10.10 15.41
C LEU A 17 4.48 -11.50 16.03
N LYS A 18 4.84 -12.50 15.21
CA LYS A 18 5.21 -13.85 15.69
C LYS A 18 6.70 -14.01 15.99
N ALA A 19 7.54 -13.02 15.67
CA ALA A 19 8.95 -13.02 16.04
C ALA A 19 9.08 -12.62 17.52
N ARG A 20 8.96 -13.60 18.41
CA ARG A 20 9.35 -13.46 19.82
C ARG A 20 10.79 -12.92 19.88
N PRO A 21 11.10 -11.85 20.62
CA PRO A 21 12.47 -11.60 21.02
C PRO A 21 12.83 -12.70 22.02
N THR A 22 13.62 -13.68 21.58
CA THR A 22 14.29 -14.62 22.49
C THR A 22 15.29 -13.83 23.32
N LEU A 23 14.84 -13.35 24.48
CA LEU A 23 15.71 -12.82 25.51
C LEU A 23 16.54 -13.99 26.05
N ARG A 24 17.73 -14.24 25.48
CA ARG A 24 18.74 -15.09 26.09
C ARG A 24 19.34 -14.32 27.27
N ILE A 25 18.81 -14.55 28.46
CA ILE A 25 19.50 -14.21 29.69
C ILE A 25 20.61 -15.25 29.87
N CYS A 26 21.85 -14.86 29.56
CA CYS A 26 23.04 -15.59 29.98
C CYS A 26 23.24 -15.34 31.48
N PHE A 27 23.00 -16.35 32.32
CA PHE A 27 23.51 -16.34 33.69
C PHE A 27 25.00 -16.68 33.65
N THR A 28 25.85 -15.67 33.68
CA THR A 28 27.25 -15.86 34.07
C THR A 28 27.27 -16.09 35.58
N GLY A 29 27.41 -17.35 35.97
CA GLY A 29 27.66 -17.73 37.35
C GLY A 29 28.94 -17.07 37.87
N THR A 30 28.84 -16.40 39.00
CA THR A 30 29.98 -16.12 39.86
C THR A 30 29.93 -17.11 41.02
N ALA A 31 30.86 -18.06 40.96
CA ALA A 31 31.20 -18.91 42.08
C ALA A 31 31.75 -18.02 43.21
N GLY A 32 30.93 -17.80 44.23
CA GLY A 32 31.34 -17.26 45.52
C GLY A 32 31.58 -18.42 46.47
N THR A 33 32.77 -19.03 46.38
CA THR A 33 33.38 -19.74 47.50
C THR A 33 33.64 -18.72 48.60
N ASP A 34 33.06 -18.92 49.78
CA ASP A 34 33.71 -18.42 50.98
C ASP A 34 33.54 -19.34 52.18
N TYR A 35 34.71 -19.62 52.72
CA TYR A 35 35.05 -20.45 53.85
C TYR A 35 34.65 -19.78 55.17
N ASN A 36 34.42 -20.62 56.19
CA ASN A 36 34.87 -20.48 57.59
C ASN A 36 33.76 -20.57 58.66
N LYS A 37 33.67 -21.72 59.33
CA LYS A 37 34.18 -21.95 60.70
C LYS A 37 33.65 -23.26 61.26
N VAL A 38 34.40 -24.32 60.98
CA VAL A 38 34.42 -25.53 61.81
C VAL A 38 35.04 -25.15 63.15
N LYS A 39 34.29 -25.31 64.25
CA LYS A 39 34.85 -25.31 65.60
C LYS A 39 35.12 -26.77 66.00
N PHE A 40 36.38 -27.14 65.93
CA PHE A 40 36.93 -28.28 66.68
C PHE A 40 37.05 -27.89 68.16
N SER A 41 36.51 -28.72 69.06
CA SER A 41 36.91 -28.72 70.47
C SER A 41 37.53 -30.07 70.82
N VAL A 42 38.78 -29.98 71.26
CA VAL A 42 39.74 -31.05 71.52
C VAL A 42 39.65 -31.52 72.98
N THR A 43 39.58 -32.85 73.12
CA THR A 43 40.01 -33.73 74.24
C THR A 43 39.51 -33.52 75.67
N LYS A 44 38.94 -34.61 76.24
CA LYS A 44 39.43 -35.23 77.48
C LYS A 44 39.44 -36.76 77.36
N MET A 45 40.50 -37.35 77.91
CA MET A 45 40.98 -38.74 77.79
C MET A 45 40.11 -39.82 78.50
N PRO A 46 40.30 -41.11 78.15
CA PRO A 46 39.42 -42.22 78.52
C PRO A 46 39.90 -43.01 79.77
N PRO A 47 39.03 -43.80 80.44
CA PRO A 47 39.47 -44.90 81.28
C PRO A 47 39.46 -46.24 80.49
N LYS A 48 40.59 -46.95 80.61
CA LYS A 48 40.87 -48.29 80.07
C LYS A 48 39.86 -49.35 80.54
N LYS A 49 39.55 -50.30 79.63
CA LYS A 49 39.37 -51.77 79.77
C LYS A 49 38.54 -52.23 78.56
N ALA A 50 38.74 -53.35 77.87
CA ALA A 50 39.60 -54.51 77.98
C ALA A 50 39.78 -55.10 76.55
N LYS A 51 40.83 -55.89 76.31
CA LYS A 51 41.13 -56.50 74.99
C LYS A 51 39.99 -57.44 74.54
N LYS A 52 39.44 -57.22 73.34
CA LYS A 52 38.67 -58.19 72.55
C LYS A 52 39.40 -58.54 71.24
N SER A 53 39.09 -59.72 70.70
CA SER A 53 39.86 -60.48 69.70
C SER A 53 39.76 -59.95 68.27
N LYS A 54 40.83 -60.15 67.48
CA LYS A 54 41.08 -59.62 66.12
C LYS A 54 40.10 -60.11 65.03
N ALA A 55 39.35 -61.19 65.27
CA ALA A 55 38.40 -61.80 64.31
C ALA A 55 36.93 -61.35 64.49
N GLU A 56 36.64 -60.62 65.58
CA GLU A 56 35.31 -60.05 65.84
C GLU A 56 35.21 -58.64 65.23
N ILE A 57 36.33 -57.91 65.23
CA ILE A 57 36.48 -56.55 64.68
C ILE A 57 36.32 -56.51 63.15
N GLU A 58 36.75 -57.56 62.43
CA GLU A 58 36.67 -57.60 60.96
C GLU A 58 35.27 -57.99 60.46
N ARG A 59 34.52 -58.77 61.26
CA ARG A 59 33.12 -59.12 61.00
C ARG A 59 32.18 -57.97 61.32
N GLU A 60 32.43 -57.26 62.42
CA GLU A 60 31.73 -56.03 62.80
C GLU A 60 32.02 -54.90 61.79
N ARG A 61 33.21 -54.88 61.17
CA ARG A 61 33.54 -53.93 60.09
C ARG A 61 32.83 -54.26 58.76
N LEU A 62 32.61 -55.55 58.47
CA LEU A 62 31.90 -56.00 57.26
C LEU A 62 30.38 -55.78 57.39
N GLU A 63 29.81 -56.08 58.56
CA GLU A 63 28.40 -55.77 58.88
C GLU A 63 28.16 -54.25 58.90
N ALA A 64 29.09 -53.46 59.45
CA ALA A 64 29.01 -52.00 59.38
C ALA A 64 29.11 -51.45 57.94
N GLU A 65 29.88 -52.09 57.05
CA GLU A 65 30.01 -51.67 55.65
C GLU A 65 28.77 -52.06 54.81
N GLU A 66 28.15 -53.20 55.09
CA GLU A 66 26.86 -53.60 54.50
C GLU A 66 25.73 -52.69 55.00
N GLU A 67 25.65 -52.39 56.30
CA GLU A 67 24.67 -51.46 56.85
C GLU A 67 24.88 -50.02 56.31
N GLU A 68 26.14 -49.61 56.10
CA GLU A 68 26.46 -48.32 55.46
C GLU A 68 26.16 -48.31 53.95
N ARG A 69 26.21 -49.45 53.26
CA ARG A 69 25.73 -49.56 51.86
C ARG A 69 24.21 -49.54 51.79
N GLU A 70 23.51 -50.25 52.64
CA GLU A 70 22.04 -50.20 52.69
C GLU A 70 21.54 -48.82 53.08
N ARG A 71 22.20 -48.15 54.04
CA ARG A 71 21.87 -46.78 54.42
C ARG A 71 22.12 -45.79 53.28
N ARG A 72 23.19 -45.96 52.50
CA ARG A 72 23.46 -45.17 51.29
C ARG A 72 22.43 -45.41 50.18
N LEU A 73 22.03 -46.65 49.95
CA LEU A 73 21.00 -46.99 48.96
C LEU A 73 19.62 -46.44 49.36
N ALA A 74 19.25 -46.54 50.64
CA ALA A 74 18.01 -45.99 51.16
C ALA A 74 18.00 -44.44 51.13
N GLU A 75 19.15 -43.80 51.34
CA GLU A 75 19.31 -42.35 51.22
C GLU A 75 19.27 -41.90 49.74
N GLU A 76 19.88 -42.65 48.83
CA GLU A 76 19.85 -42.41 47.39
C GLU A 76 18.43 -42.60 46.79
N GLU A 77 17.68 -43.61 47.26
CA GLU A 77 16.29 -43.82 46.87
C GLU A 77 15.37 -42.70 47.40
N ARG A 78 15.59 -42.24 48.63
CA ARG A 78 14.90 -41.06 49.17
C ARG A 78 15.21 -39.80 48.37
N LEU A 79 16.47 -39.59 47.99
CA LEU A 79 16.88 -38.46 47.15
C LEU A 79 16.25 -38.53 45.76
N ARG A 80 16.14 -39.72 45.16
CA ARG A 80 15.43 -39.92 43.89
C ARG A 80 13.95 -39.57 43.99
N LEU A 81 13.26 -40.02 45.03
CA LEU A 81 11.85 -39.70 45.25
C LEU A 81 11.63 -38.20 45.44
N ILE A 82 12.51 -37.52 46.17
CA ILE A 82 12.46 -36.06 46.35
C ILE A 82 12.69 -35.33 45.02
N GLN A 83 13.63 -35.79 44.20
CA GLN A 83 13.89 -35.22 42.87
C GLN A 83 12.71 -35.42 41.91
N GLU A 84 12.12 -36.61 41.87
CA GLU A 84 10.97 -36.92 41.03
C GLU A 84 9.74 -36.09 41.44
N GLU A 85 9.50 -35.92 42.74
CA GLU A 85 8.39 -35.09 43.24
C GLU A 85 8.63 -33.60 42.95
N ALA A 86 9.88 -33.13 43.04
CA ALA A 86 10.25 -31.76 42.68
C ALA A 86 10.12 -31.50 41.17
N GLU A 87 10.49 -32.46 40.33
CA GLU A 87 10.33 -32.37 38.87
C GLU A 87 8.85 -32.39 38.48
N ARG A 88 8.05 -33.26 39.12
CA ARG A 88 6.60 -33.31 38.91
C ARG A 88 5.94 -31.97 39.28
N LYS A 89 6.31 -31.37 40.42
CA LYS A 89 5.84 -30.04 40.83
C LYS A 89 6.23 -28.95 39.82
N ARG A 90 7.47 -28.95 39.31
CA ARG A 90 7.90 -27.99 38.28
C ARG A 90 7.12 -28.12 36.99
N VAL A 91 6.84 -29.34 36.54
CA VAL A 91 6.03 -29.58 35.33
C VAL A 91 4.59 -29.13 35.55
N GLU A 92 4.02 -29.39 36.72
CA GLU A 92 2.67 -28.95 37.08
C GLU A 92 2.57 -27.42 37.16
N GLU A 93 3.54 -26.74 37.79
CA GLU A 93 3.62 -25.28 37.83
C GLU A 93 3.78 -24.67 36.43
N CYS A 94 4.62 -25.26 35.58
CA CYS A 94 4.81 -24.82 34.19
C CYS A 94 3.53 -24.99 33.35
N ASN A 95 2.83 -26.11 33.52
CA ASN A 95 1.55 -26.36 32.86
C ASN A 95 0.46 -25.40 33.35
N ASN A 96 0.40 -25.14 34.66
CA ASN A 96 -0.55 -24.17 35.23
C ASN A 96 -0.28 -22.75 34.72
N TYR A 97 0.99 -22.33 34.66
CA TYR A 97 1.35 -21.03 34.08
C TYR A 97 0.91 -20.93 32.62
N ARG A 98 1.20 -21.96 31.81
CA ARG A 98 0.82 -21.98 30.40
C ARG A 98 -0.70 -22.00 30.19
N ASN A 99 -1.43 -22.72 31.02
CA ASN A 99 -2.89 -22.76 30.96
C ASN A 99 -3.50 -21.40 31.32
N ASN A 100 -2.97 -20.72 32.35
CA ASN A 100 -3.41 -19.38 32.71
C ASN A 100 -3.14 -18.36 31.59
N GLU A 101 -1.96 -18.40 30.95
CA GLU A 101 -1.64 -17.53 29.81
C GLU A 101 -2.58 -17.79 28.62
N VAL A 102 -2.92 -19.05 28.34
CA VAL A 102 -3.90 -19.39 27.30
C VAL A 102 -5.30 -18.87 27.65
N GLU A 103 -5.74 -19.00 28.90
CA GLU A 103 -7.04 -18.45 29.33
C GLU A 103 -7.11 -16.94 29.21
N GLU A 104 -6.05 -16.21 29.56
CA GLU A 104 -5.97 -14.76 29.37
C GLU A 104 -6.03 -14.39 27.88
N LEU A 105 -5.27 -15.07 27.03
CA LEU A 105 -5.28 -14.83 25.59
C LEU A 105 -6.63 -15.14 24.93
N VAL A 106 -7.35 -16.16 25.41
CA VAL A 106 -8.71 -16.47 24.95
C VAL A 106 -9.66 -15.33 25.32
N LYS A 107 -9.60 -14.83 26.57
CA LYS A 107 -10.42 -13.68 27.00
C LYS A 107 -10.13 -12.43 26.18
N ASP A 108 -8.86 -12.14 25.91
CA ASP A 108 -8.46 -11.01 25.08
C ASP A 108 -8.98 -11.16 23.63
N CYS A 109 -8.91 -12.37 23.07
CA CYS A 109 -9.46 -12.64 21.74
C CYS A 109 -10.98 -12.50 21.69
N GLU A 110 -11.70 -12.97 22.71
CA GLU A 110 -13.15 -12.82 22.83
C GLU A 110 -13.53 -11.34 22.93
N TYR A 111 -12.87 -10.57 23.79
CA TYR A 111 -13.06 -9.13 23.93
C TYR A 111 -12.81 -8.37 22.62
N MET A 112 -11.69 -8.67 21.94
CA MET A 112 -11.37 -8.03 20.65
C MET A 112 -12.37 -8.41 19.55
N ASN A 113 -12.88 -9.64 19.55
CA ASN A 113 -13.94 -10.05 18.62
C ASN A 113 -15.25 -9.32 18.90
N GLU A 114 -15.66 -9.16 20.15
CA GLU A 114 -16.85 -8.38 20.52
C GLU A 114 -16.70 -6.92 20.11
N LEU A 115 -15.53 -6.32 20.33
CA LEU A 115 -15.23 -4.96 19.89
C LEU A 115 -15.29 -4.85 18.36
N LEU A 116 -14.74 -5.82 17.64
CA LEU A 116 -14.80 -5.88 16.19
C LEU A 116 -16.24 -6.00 15.67
N GLU A 117 -17.06 -6.87 16.26
CA GLU A 117 -18.47 -7.01 15.88
C GLU A 117 -19.29 -5.76 16.20
N SER A 118 -19.08 -5.14 17.35
CA SER A 118 -19.73 -3.86 17.69
C SER A 118 -19.34 -2.75 16.70
N SER A 119 -18.06 -2.67 16.32
CA SER A 119 -17.56 -1.74 15.31
C SER A 119 -18.17 -1.99 13.93
N LYS A 120 -18.30 -3.27 13.52
CA LYS A 120 -18.99 -3.64 12.27
C LYS A 120 -20.46 -3.19 12.28
N ILE A 121 -21.16 -3.33 13.40
CA ILE A 121 -22.56 -2.88 13.52
C ILE A 121 -22.65 -1.36 13.41
N LEU A 122 -21.78 -0.62 14.11
CA LEU A 122 -21.71 0.84 14.01
C LEU A 122 -21.41 1.30 12.59
N LEU A 123 -20.42 0.67 11.94
CA LEU A 123 -20.07 0.96 10.56
C LEU A 123 -21.26 0.72 9.62
N ARG A 124 -21.97 -0.41 9.75
CA ARG A 124 -23.19 -0.67 8.95
C ARG A 124 -24.26 0.40 9.16
N LYS A 125 -24.50 0.79 10.41
CA LYS A 125 -25.50 1.81 10.73
C LYS A 125 -25.12 3.17 10.14
N GLU A 126 -23.85 3.55 10.22
CA GLU A 126 -23.38 4.83 9.67
C GLU A 126 -23.37 4.80 8.13
N THR A 127 -22.96 3.69 7.51
CA THR A 127 -23.08 3.48 6.06
C THR A 127 -24.53 3.57 5.60
N GLN A 128 -25.47 2.96 6.34
CA GLN A 128 -26.89 3.02 6.02
C GLN A 128 -27.42 4.46 6.09
N ARG A 129 -27.06 5.20 7.15
CA ARG A 129 -27.41 6.62 7.28
C ARG A 129 -26.85 7.46 6.12
N TYR A 130 -25.59 7.21 5.75
CA TYR A 130 -24.96 7.90 4.62
C TYR A 130 -25.71 7.63 3.31
N LEU A 131 -26.09 6.37 3.05
CA LEU A 131 -26.86 6.00 1.86
C LEU A 131 -28.26 6.62 1.86
N GLU A 132 -28.94 6.64 3.00
CA GLU A 132 -30.27 7.28 3.16
C GLU A 132 -30.18 8.80 2.97
N ASP A 133 -29.17 9.46 3.53
CA ASP A 133 -28.93 10.89 3.35
C ASP A 133 -28.60 11.22 1.88
N GLU A 134 -27.83 10.37 1.20
CA GLU A 134 -27.54 10.54 -0.23
C GLU A 134 -28.77 10.27 -1.12
N GLU A 135 -29.58 9.25 -0.80
CA GLU A 135 -30.84 8.98 -1.50
C GLU A 135 -31.83 10.13 -1.30
N TRP A 136 -31.91 10.66 -0.09
CA TRP A 136 -32.72 11.84 0.21
C TRP A 136 -32.23 13.08 -0.53
N ALA A 137 -30.92 13.33 -0.56
CA ALA A 137 -30.33 14.41 -1.35
C ALA A 137 -30.60 14.25 -2.86
N ARG A 138 -30.65 13.01 -3.35
CA ARG A 138 -31.05 12.68 -4.74
C ARG A 138 -32.52 13.05 -4.98
N CYS A 139 -33.43 12.62 -4.10
CA CYS A 139 -34.86 12.97 -4.18
C CYS A 139 -35.10 14.48 -4.13
N LEU A 140 -34.37 15.21 -3.29
CA LEU A 140 -34.46 16.67 -3.19
C LEU A 140 -33.95 17.39 -4.46
N ASN A 141 -33.04 16.77 -5.21
CA ASN A 141 -32.47 17.32 -6.43
C ASN A 141 -33.18 16.86 -7.72
N CYS A 142 -34.33 16.17 -7.63
CA CYS A 142 -35.10 15.69 -8.79
C CYS A 142 -35.65 16.80 -9.72
N ASN A 143 -35.40 18.08 -9.43
CA ASN A 143 -35.66 19.20 -10.36
C ASN A 143 -34.47 19.49 -11.32
N ASN A 144 -33.30 18.86 -11.13
CA ASN A 144 -32.15 19.00 -12.01
C ASN A 144 -32.06 17.80 -12.99
N GLU A 145 -32.24 18.05 -14.28
CA GLU A 145 -32.10 17.04 -15.36
C GLU A 145 -30.75 16.29 -15.31
N GLU A 146 -29.70 16.91 -14.75
CA GLU A 146 -28.36 16.33 -14.61
C GLU A 146 -28.30 15.15 -13.62
N LEU A 147 -29.21 15.08 -12.63
CA LEU A 147 -29.28 13.98 -11.67
C LEU A 147 -30.27 12.87 -12.08
N ALA A 148 -31.16 13.15 -13.03
CA ALA A 148 -32.11 12.17 -13.57
C ALA A 148 -31.46 11.06 -14.40
N GLN A 149 -30.18 11.22 -14.78
CA GLN A 149 -29.40 10.23 -15.52
C GLN A 149 -28.45 9.40 -14.65
N TRP A 150 -28.55 9.51 -13.32
CA TRP A 150 -27.70 8.71 -12.42
C TRP A 150 -28.04 7.22 -12.52
N PRO A 151 -27.13 6.34 -12.98
CA PRO A 151 -27.42 4.92 -13.03
C PRO A 151 -27.50 4.38 -11.60
N GLY A 152 -28.56 3.62 -11.31
CA GLY A 152 -28.56 2.76 -10.15
C GLY A 152 -27.50 1.66 -10.27
N VAL A 153 -27.26 0.97 -9.16
CA VAL A 153 -26.16 -0.01 -9.02
C VAL A 153 -26.47 -1.35 -9.71
N ASN A 154 -27.51 -1.43 -10.55
CA ASN A 154 -27.82 -2.64 -11.31
C ASN A 154 -27.05 -2.68 -12.64
N GLU A 155 -26.76 -3.90 -13.13
CA GLU A 155 -25.91 -4.12 -14.30
C GLU A 155 -26.49 -3.48 -15.59
N LEU A 156 -27.81 -3.48 -15.75
CA LEU A 156 -28.47 -2.94 -16.93
C LEU A 156 -28.27 -1.42 -17.04
N GLU A 157 -28.50 -0.69 -15.95
CA GLU A 157 -28.35 0.77 -15.88
C GLU A 157 -26.89 1.18 -16.02
N LEU A 158 -25.97 0.44 -15.40
CA LEU A 158 -24.53 0.65 -15.58
C LEU A 158 -24.11 0.50 -17.05
N ASN A 159 -24.54 -0.57 -17.71
CA ASN A 159 -24.22 -0.80 -19.12
C ASN A 159 -24.83 0.28 -20.02
N ALA A 160 -26.08 0.67 -19.77
CA ALA A 160 -26.73 1.76 -20.50
C ALA A 160 -26.00 3.09 -20.32
N TYR A 161 -25.59 3.42 -19.08
CA TYR A 161 -24.81 4.61 -18.77
C TYR A 161 -23.45 4.59 -19.47
N ILE A 162 -22.73 3.46 -19.44
CA ILE A 162 -21.47 3.30 -20.16
C ILE A 162 -21.71 3.57 -21.64
N SER A 163 -22.67 2.89 -22.30
CA SER A 163 -22.96 3.11 -23.72
C SER A 163 -23.30 4.58 -24.03
N LEU A 164 -24.10 5.25 -23.20
CA LEU A 164 -24.46 6.65 -23.39
C LEU A 164 -23.24 7.57 -23.34
N MET A 165 -22.41 7.43 -22.29
CA MET A 165 -21.20 8.23 -22.13
C MET A 165 -20.11 7.87 -23.14
N GLU A 166 -20.16 6.64 -23.64
CA GLU A 166 -19.30 6.19 -24.71
C GLU A 166 -19.58 6.93 -26.04
N ASP A 167 -20.85 7.15 -26.35
CA ASP A 167 -21.29 7.86 -27.55
C ASP A 167 -21.12 9.37 -27.43
N ALA A 168 -21.24 9.95 -26.23
CA ALA A 168 -21.09 11.38 -25.99
C ALA A 168 -19.70 11.94 -26.35
N ARG A 169 -18.64 11.13 -26.25
CA ARG A 169 -17.24 11.45 -26.62
C ARG A 169 -16.80 12.85 -26.20
N LEU A 170 -16.53 13.02 -24.90
CA LEU A 170 -16.11 14.31 -24.36
C LEU A 170 -14.79 14.78 -25.01
N HIS A 171 -14.74 16.06 -25.38
CA HIS A 171 -13.64 16.64 -26.18
C HIS A 171 -12.81 17.67 -25.41
N ASP A 172 -13.10 17.87 -24.13
CA ASP A 172 -12.42 18.80 -23.24
C ASP A 172 -12.12 18.16 -21.87
N PHE A 173 -11.16 18.73 -21.15
CA PHE A 173 -10.73 18.21 -19.85
C PHE A 173 -11.67 18.56 -18.70
N GLN A 174 -12.53 19.58 -18.84
CA GLN A 174 -13.47 19.95 -17.79
C GLN A 174 -14.59 18.90 -17.68
N GLY A 175 -15.29 18.63 -18.79
CA GLY A 175 -16.32 17.59 -18.82
C GLY A 175 -15.74 16.20 -18.54
N THR A 176 -14.52 15.92 -19.00
CA THR A 176 -13.83 14.66 -18.65
C THR A 176 -13.55 14.56 -17.15
N ALA A 177 -13.20 15.67 -16.50
CA ALA A 177 -12.98 15.68 -15.07
C ALA A 177 -14.27 15.43 -14.29
N GLU A 178 -15.36 16.10 -14.68
CA GLU A 178 -16.69 15.89 -14.10
C GLU A 178 -17.17 14.45 -14.29
N LEU A 179 -17.02 13.88 -15.49
CA LEU A 179 -17.32 12.47 -15.75
C LEU A 179 -16.53 11.55 -14.80
N ALA A 180 -15.24 11.80 -14.62
CA ALA A 180 -14.44 10.96 -13.74
C ALA A 180 -14.87 11.07 -12.27
N GLU A 181 -15.33 12.23 -11.82
CA GLU A 181 -15.91 12.39 -10.48
C GLU A 181 -17.24 11.65 -10.32
N CYS A 182 -18.09 11.72 -11.34
CA CYS A 182 -19.32 10.94 -11.41
C CYS A 182 -19.00 9.44 -11.37
N VAL A 183 -18.07 8.97 -12.21
CA VAL A 183 -17.65 7.56 -12.21
C VAL A 183 -17.05 7.15 -10.87
N LYS A 184 -16.24 7.99 -10.23
CA LYS A 184 -15.67 7.71 -8.90
C LYS A 184 -16.77 7.54 -7.85
N ARG A 185 -17.75 8.45 -7.81
CA ARG A 185 -18.90 8.34 -6.90
C ARG A 185 -19.67 7.04 -7.14
N LEU A 186 -19.92 6.70 -8.40
CA LEU A 186 -20.62 5.46 -8.76
C LEU A 186 -19.85 4.21 -8.31
N ILE A 187 -18.52 4.20 -8.47
CA ILE A 187 -17.70 3.10 -7.98
C ILE A 187 -17.74 3.00 -6.44
N ASP A 188 -17.71 4.13 -5.73
CA ASP A 188 -17.83 4.15 -4.27
C ASP A 188 -19.17 3.56 -3.82
N GLU A 189 -20.28 3.93 -4.48
CA GLU A 189 -21.61 3.34 -4.26
C GLU A 189 -21.63 1.83 -4.52
N ILE A 190 -21.05 1.36 -5.64
CA ILE A 190 -20.95 -0.08 -5.96
C ILE A 190 -20.21 -0.82 -4.83
N ILE A 191 -19.12 -0.26 -4.34
CA ILE A 191 -18.29 -0.89 -3.29
C ILE A 191 -19.02 -0.92 -1.97
N LEU A 192 -19.61 0.19 -1.54
CA LEU A 192 -20.37 0.24 -0.30
C LEU A 192 -21.52 -0.76 -0.31
N ASN A 193 -22.24 -0.88 -1.43
CA ASN A 193 -23.31 -1.86 -1.60
C ASN A 193 -22.80 -3.31 -1.57
N HIS A 194 -21.66 -3.59 -2.19
CA HIS A 194 -21.03 -4.92 -2.13
C HIS A 194 -20.46 -5.28 -0.76
N LEU A 195 -19.89 -4.32 -0.03
CA LEU A 195 -19.43 -4.53 1.34
C LEU A 195 -20.61 -4.78 2.29
N SER A 196 -21.71 -4.07 2.11
CA SER A 196 -22.92 -4.17 2.93
C SER A 196 -23.69 -5.47 2.69
N SER A 197 -23.73 -5.98 1.46
CA SER A 197 -24.38 -7.25 1.10
C SER A 197 -23.53 -8.50 1.42
N GLY A 198 -22.28 -8.33 1.85
CA GLY A 198 -21.22 -9.34 1.81
C GLY A 198 -20.97 -10.16 3.08
N ILE A 199 -21.99 -10.70 3.76
CA ILE A 199 -21.75 -11.77 4.77
C ILE A 199 -21.79 -13.19 4.12
N SER A 200 -22.46 -13.36 2.97
CA SER A 200 -22.84 -14.70 2.49
C SER A 200 -21.97 -15.32 1.37
N ARG A 201 -21.07 -14.58 0.70
CA ARG A 201 -20.26 -15.12 -0.43
C ARG A 201 -18.77 -15.28 -0.06
N PRO A 202 -18.02 -16.23 -0.63
CA PRO A 202 -16.55 -16.29 -0.47
C PRO A 202 -15.86 -15.00 -0.95
N LYS A 203 -14.75 -14.60 -0.30
CA LYS A 203 -14.02 -13.35 -0.59
C LYS A 203 -13.60 -13.22 -2.07
N ALA A 204 -13.13 -14.31 -2.68
CA ALA A 204 -12.64 -14.30 -4.07
C ALA A 204 -13.74 -14.03 -5.12
N GLU A 205 -14.94 -14.58 -4.92
CA GLU A 205 -16.07 -14.36 -5.83
C GLU A 205 -16.62 -12.94 -5.72
N ARG A 206 -16.59 -12.36 -4.52
CA ARG A 206 -16.95 -10.94 -4.29
C ARG A 206 -16.03 -10.00 -5.05
N SER A 207 -14.72 -10.20 -4.94
CA SER A 207 -13.75 -9.38 -5.67
C SER A 207 -13.94 -9.47 -7.18
N LYS A 208 -14.16 -10.67 -7.73
CA LYS A 208 -14.37 -10.84 -9.18
C LYS A 208 -15.62 -10.13 -9.70
N CYS A 209 -16.73 -10.22 -8.96
CA CYS A 209 -17.99 -9.54 -9.30
C CYS A 209 -17.87 -8.01 -9.22
N LEU A 210 -17.15 -7.52 -8.22
CA LEU A 210 -16.90 -6.08 -8.08
C LEU A 210 -16.10 -5.54 -9.27
N LEU A 211 -15.02 -6.25 -9.63
CA LEU A 211 -14.12 -5.84 -10.71
C LEU A 211 -14.79 -5.83 -12.09
N SER A 212 -15.76 -6.71 -12.35
CA SER A 212 -16.50 -6.70 -13.62
C SER A 212 -17.31 -5.42 -13.85
N PHE A 213 -17.72 -4.71 -12.80
CA PHE A 213 -18.41 -3.41 -12.92
C PHE A 213 -17.44 -2.23 -12.97
N ILE A 214 -16.38 -2.29 -12.17
CA ILE A 214 -15.43 -1.18 -12.03
C ILE A 214 -14.58 -1.01 -13.29
N ALA A 215 -14.04 -2.11 -13.84
CA ALA A 215 -13.10 -2.03 -14.95
C ALA A 215 -13.67 -1.31 -16.21
N PRO A 216 -14.92 -1.58 -16.65
CA PRO A 216 -15.54 -0.83 -17.74
C PRO A 216 -15.70 0.67 -17.46
N LEU A 217 -16.12 1.05 -16.25
CA LEU A 217 -16.27 2.44 -15.85
C LEU A 217 -14.93 3.20 -15.88
N GLN A 218 -13.86 2.55 -15.45
CA GLN A 218 -12.52 3.11 -15.53
C GLN A 218 -12.01 3.24 -16.97
N ALA A 219 -12.29 2.23 -17.80
CA ALA A 219 -11.96 2.27 -19.22
C ALA A 219 -12.69 3.44 -19.91
N LEU A 220 -13.95 3.70 -19.55
CA LEU A 220 -14.73 4.84 -20.03
C LEU A 220 -14.05 6.18 -19.70
N VAL A 221 -13.59 6.37 -18.45
CA VAL A 221 -12.88 7.59 -18.04
C VAL A 221 -11.57 7.75 -18.84
N ARG A 222 -10.75 6.69 -18.90
CA ARG A 222 -9.47 6.71 -19.64
C ARG A 222 -9.67 7.01 -21.13
N ARG A 223 -10.73 6.47 -21.73
CA ARG A 223 -11.07 6.72 -23.13
C ARG A 223 -11.50 8.15 -23.36
N ASN A 224 -12.28 8.76 -22.47
CA ASN A 224 -12.63 10.18 -22.57
C ASN A 224 -11.42 11.10 -22.35
N ILE A 225 -10.48 10.73 -21.48
CA ILE A 225 -9.19 11.44 -21.36
C ILE A 225 -8.42 11.37 -22.69
N ASP A 226 -8.38 10.21 -23.35
CA ASP A 226 -7.79 10.06 -24.68
C ASP A 226 -8.52 10.91 -25.74
N ASN A 227 -9.86 10.89 -25.74
CA ASN A 227 -10.67 11.70 -26.65
C ASN A 227 -10.36 13.19 -26.51
N ALA A 228 -10.40 13.72 -25.29
CA ALA A 228 -10.12 15.11 -25.02
C ALA A 228 -8.65 15.47 -25.36
N SER A 229 -7.70 14.61 -24.99
CA SER A 229 -6.28 14.79 -25.34
C SER A 229 -6.09 14.85 -26.86
N SER A 230 -6.75 13.95 -27.61
CA SER A 230 -6.68 13.90 -29.06
C SER A 230 -7.27 15.17 -29.69
N SER A 231 -8.37 15.70 -29.13
CA SER A 231 -9.01 16.94 -29.57
C SER A 231 -8.07 18.15 -29.39
N TYR A 232 -7.41 18.28 -28.24
CA TYR A 232 -6.43 19.33 -28.00
C TYR A 232 -5.19 19.19 -28.87
N ILE A 233 -4.63 17.98 -29.02
CA ILE A 233 -3.48 17.73 -29.90
C ILE A 233 -3.82 18.06 -31.36
N LEU A 234 -5.02 17.65 -31.80
CA LEU A 234 -5.51 17.94 -33.13
C LEU A 234 -5.72 19.43 -33.34
N ASN A 235 -6.16 20.20 -32.34
CA ASN A 235 -6.47 21.62 -32.49
C ASN A 235 -5.47 22.56 -31.78
N ARG A 236 -4.26 22.08 -31.48
CA ARG A 236 -3.26 22.75 -30.63
C ARG A 236 -2.93 24.19 -31.04
N GLU A 237 -2.99 24.53 -32.32
CA GLU A 237 -2.75 25.89 -32.80
C GLU A 237 -3.81 26.89 -32.32
N LYS A 238 -5.02 26.44 -32.00
CA LYS A 238 -6.09 27.27 -31.41
C LYS A 238 -5.80 27.63 -29.95
N TYR A 239 -5.09 26.76 -29.25
CA TYR A 239 -4.82 26.86 -27.81
C TYR A 239 -3.38 27.31 -27.52
N ALA A 240 -2.61 27.67 -28.55
CA ALA A 240 -1.24 28.09 -28.40
C ALA A 240 -1.17 29.47 -27.76
N GLU A 241 -0.41 29.57 -26.67
CA GLU A 241 -0.07 30.83 -26.03
C GLU A 241 1.05 31.56 -26.81
N SER A 242 1.36 32.79 -26.40
CA SER A 242 2.37 33.64 -27.06
C SER A 242 3.78 33.05 -27.06
N ASP A 243 4.08 32.15 -26.11
CA ASP A 243 5.36 31.45 -26.02
C ASP A 243 5.43 30.16 -26.88
N GLY A 244 4.34 29.85 -27.61
CA GLY A 244 4.25 28.66 -28.45
C GLY A 244 4.02 27.36 -27.66
N LEU A 245 3.57 27.46 -26.42
CA LEU A 245 3.15 26.33 -25.60
C LEU A 245 1.63 26.29 -25.50
N VAL A 246 1.09 25.08 -25.35
CA VAL A 246 -0.32 24.86 -25.04
C VAL A 246 -0.37 24.25 -23.66
N ARG A 247 -0.96 24.94 -22.70
CA ARG A 247 -1.17 24.44 -21.34
C ARG A 247 -2.67 24.31 -21.09
N ILE A 248 -3.13 23.08 -20.93
CA ILE A 248 -4.51 22.79 -20.56
C ILE A 248 -4.47 22.07 -19.22
N SER A 249 -5.28 22.51 -18.27
CA SER A 249 -5.47 21.83 -17.00
C SER A 249 -6.93 21.86 -16.59
N SER A 250 -7.34 20.83 -15.84
CA SER A 250 -8.65 20.72 -15.23
C SER A 250 -8.55 19.99 -13.90
N LYS A 251 -9.33 20.43 -12.93
CA LYS A 251 -9.40 19.87 -11.59
C LYS A 251 -10.85 19.50 -11.29
N GLY A 252 -11.06 18.26 -10.83
CA GLY A 252 -12.33 17.82 -10.28
C GLY A 252 -12.66 18.56 -8.99
N ALA A 253 -13.93 18.91 -8.81
CA ALA A 253 -14.40 19.71 -7.68
C ALA A 253 -14.49 18.92 -6.37
N ARG A 254 -14.92 17.65 -6.42
CA ARG A 254 -15.26 16.83 -5.24
C ARG A 254 -14.14 15.90 -4.81
N TYR A 255 -13.62 15.10 -5.74
CA TYR A 255 -12.64 14.06 -5.41
C TYR A 255 -11.20 14.53 -5.60
N GLY A 256 -10.99 15.69 -6.23
CA GLY A 256 -9.66 16.27 -6.39
C GLY A 256 -8.83 15.60 -7.47
N MET A 257 -9.49 15.00 -8.48
CA MET A 257 -8.81 14.52 -9.68
C MET A 257 -8.16 15.69 -10.41
N LYS A 258 -7.00 15.46 -11.02
CA LYS A 258 -6.26 16.50 -11.74
C LYS A 258 -5.86 15.98 -13.11
N LEU A 259 -6.09 16.75 -14.16
CA LEU A 259 -5.64 16.46 -15.51
C LEU A 259 -4.87 17.66 -16.04
N ALA A 260 -3.74 17.42 -16.67
CA ALA A 260 -2.96 18.45 -17.35
C ALA A 260 -2.37 17.92 -18.66
N LEU A 261 -2.32 18.78 -19.67
CA LEU A 261 -1.73 18.51 -20.97
C LEU A 261 -0.85 19.69 -21.36
N LEU A 262 0.40 19.37 -21.68
CA LEU A 262 1.35 20.29 -22.29
C LEU A 262 1.60 19.88 -23.73
N VAL A 263 1.47 20.83 -24.66
CA VAL A 263 1.95 20.66 -26.04
C VAL A 263 3.00 21.71 -26.35
N SER A 264 4.20 21.27 -26.76
CA SER A 264 5.25 22.18 -27.23
C SER A 264 5.16 22.34 -28.74
N LEU A 265 4.94 23.57 -29.22
CA LEU A 265 5.06 23.93 -30.64
C LEU A 265 6.44 24.47 -31.00
N ALA A 266 7.36 24.54 -30.03
CA ALA A 266 8.67 25.13 -30.19
C ALA A 266 9.49 24.40 -31.27
N LYS A 267 10.19 25.18 -32.10
CA LYS A 267 11.14 24.65 -33.09
C LYS A 267 12.47 24.28 -32.40
N LYS A 268 13.33 23.53 -33.11
CA LYS A 268 14.65 23.03 -32.63
C LYS A 268 15.42 24.10 -31.84
N GLY A 269 16.10 23.68 -30.77
CA GLY A 269 16.97 24.54 -29.95
C GLY A 269 16.41 24.91 -28.57
N ALA A 270 15.29 24.31 -28.17
CA ALA A 270 14.64 24.59 -26.90
C ALA A 270 15.56 24.38 -25.68
N ARG A 271 15.41 25.24 -24.67
CA ARG A 271 16.04 25.09 -23.36
C ARG A 271 15.19 24.13 -22.51
N PRO A 272 15.74 23.56 -21.43
CA PRO A 272 14.91 22.93 -20.40
C PRO A 272 13.79 23.88 -19.99
N LEU A 273 12.59 23.35 -19.82
CA LEU A 273 11.39 24.14 -19.59
C LEU A 273 10.76 23.71 -18.27
N LYS A 274 10.55 24.66 -17.36
CA LYS A 274 9.72 24.47 -16.17
C LYS A 274 8.32 24.95 -16.47
N VAL A 275 7.33 24.08 -16.28
CA VAL A 275 5.92 24.40 -16.47
C VAL A 275 5.19 24.21 -15.15
N ASN A 276 4.38 25.21 -14.77
CA ASN A 276 3.51 25.15 -13.61
C ASN A 276 2.05 25.17 -14.09
N PHE A 277 1.26 24.20 -13.64
CA PHE A 277 -0.18 24.16 -13.80
C PHE A 277 -0.81 24.52 -12.46
N GLU A 278 -0.94 25.83 -12.22
CA GLU A 278 -1.35 26.38 -10.92
C GLU A 278 -2.72 25.86 -10.48
N ASP A 279 -3.69 25.80 -11.40
CA ASP A 279 -5.08 25.38 -11.11
C ASP A 279 -5.19 23.96 -10.54
N VAL A 280 -4.25 23.08 -10.91
CA VAL A 280 -4.20 21.69 -10.45
C VAL A 280 -3.10 21.46 -9.40
N GLY A 281 -2.21 22.43 -9.17
CA GLY A 281 -1.05 22.27 -8.30
C GLY A 281 -0.10 21.17 -8.78
N ILE A 282 0.20 21.14 -10.08
CA ILE A 282 1.19 20.23 -10.68
C ILE A 282 2.24 21.07 -11.38
N SER A 283 3.53 20.82 -11.13
CA SER A 283 4.62 21.39 -11.92
C SER A 283 5.59 20.34 -12.41
N ILE A 284 6.22 20.62 -13.54
CA ILE A 284 7.10 19.69 -14.25
C ILE A 284 8.32 20.40 -14.83
N ASP A 285 9.50 19.84 -14.59
CA ASP A 285 10.75 20.26 -15.23
C ASP A 285 11.06 19.33 -16.40
N ILE A 286 11.01 19.89 -17.61
CA ILE A 286 11.09 19.14 -18.86
C ILE A 286 12.48 19.28 -19.44
N PRO A 287 13.18 18.16 -19.69
CA PRO A 287 14.51 18.19 -20.26
C PRO A 287 14.49 18.63 -21.73
N LYS A 288 15.59 19.24 -22.17
CA LYS A 288 15.76 19.83 -23.51
C LYS A 288 15.41 18.88 -24.66
N ASN A 289 15.70 17.59 -24.53
CA ASN A 289 15.41 16.59 -25.56
C ASN A 289 13.90 16.38 -25.78
N LEU A 290 13.08 16.54 -24.73
CA LEU A 290 11.62 16.43 -24.85
C LEU A 290 10.98 17.70 -25.38
N VAL A 291 11.46 18.88 -24.98
CA VAL A 291 10.88 20.16 -25.45
C VAL A 291 10.99 20.30 -26.98
N GLY A 292 12.08 19.80 -27.56
CA GLY A 292 12.29 19.76 -29.01
C GLY A 292 11.77 18.50 -29.70
N ALA A 293 11.33 17.48 -28.96
CA ALA A 293 10.64 16.33 -29.52
C ALA A 293 9.20 16.77 -29.86
N ARG A 294 8.70 16.40 -31.04
CA ARG A 294 7.31 16.68 -31.44
C ARG A 294 6.33 15.78 -30.65
N VAL A 295 6.23 16.03 -29.35
CA VAL A 295 5.43 15.28 -28.39
C VAL A 295 4.58 16.22 -27.54
N ALA A 296 3.49 15.69 -27.00
CA ALA A 296 2.74 16.27 -25.89
C ALA A 296 3.04 15.48 -24.61
N LEU A 297 2.96 16.14 -23.46
CA LEU A 297 3.06 15.50 -22.15
C LEU A 297 1.70 15.58 -21.48
N ARG A 298 1.14 14.44 -21.07
CA ARG A 298 -0.10 14.37 -20.32
C ARG A 298 0.18 13.88 -18.91
N LEU A 299 -0.36 14.61 -17.94
CA LEU A 299 -0.25 14.34 -16.51
C LEU A 299 -1.67 14.11 -15.97
N GLY A 300 -1.81 13.11 -15.11
CA GLY A 300 -3.07 12.84 -14.42
C GLY A 300 -2.82 12.46 -12.97
N TYR A 301 -3.59 12.98 -12.03
CA TYR A 301 -3.65 12.48 -10.67
C TYR A 301 -5.07 11.99 -10.40
N PHE A 302 -5.19 10.72 -10.03
CA PHE A 302 -6.44 10.04 -9.76
C PHE A 302 -6.48 9.63 -8.29
N PRO A 303 -7.27 10.32 -7.46
CA PRO A 303 -7.44 9.99 -6.06
C PRO A 303 -8.14 8.64 -5.98
N LEU A 304 -7.39 7.63 -5.52
CA LEU A 304 -7.82 6.24 -5.39
C LEU A 304 -8.28 5.60 -6.73
N ASP A 305 -7.33 5.16 -7.56
CA ASP A 305 -7.63 4.27 -8.70
C ASP A 305 -7.79 2.83 -8.20
N TYR A 306 -8.95 2.21 -8.45
CA TYR A 306 -9.25 0.81 -8.13
C TYR A 306 -8.34 -0.22 -8.84
N ALA A 307 -7.46 0.19 -9.75
CA ALA A 307 -6.29 -0.59 -10.14
C ALA A 307 -5.43 -1.02 -8.92
N ASN A 308 -5.55 -0.32 -7.79
CA ASN A 308 -5.00 -0.67 -6.48
C ASN A 308 -5.64 -1.92 -5.86
N LEU A 309 -6.85 -2.31 -6.29
CA LEU A 309 -7.59 -3.48 -5.79
C LEU A 309 -7.33 -4.75 -6.62
N GLU A 310 -6.97 -4.60 -7.91
CA GLU A 310 -6.57 -5.72 -8.77
C GLU A 310 -5.12 -6.12 -8.57
N SER A 311 -4.26 -5.16 -8.21
CA SER A 311 -2.85 -5.46 -8.17
C SER A 311 -2.52 -6.31 -6.95
N ASP A 312 -2.13 -7.56 -7.21
CA ASP A 312 -1.16 -8.28 -6.39
C ASP A 312 0.11 -7.41 -6.34
N VAL A 313 0.10 -6.42 -5.46
CA VAL A 313 1.33 -5.75 -5.08
C VAL A 313 2.21 -6.83 -4.49
N GLU A 314 3.47 -6.93 -4.92
CA GLU A 314 4.41 -7.83 -4.25
C GLU A 314 4.60 -7.36 -2.81
N GLY A 315 3.90 -7.99 -1.87
CA GLY A 315 4.01 -7.73 -0.43
C GLY A 315 2.78 -7.10 0.21
N ASP A 316 2.90 -6.75 1.48
CA ASP A 316 1.85 -6.20 2.34
C ASP A 316 1.70 -4.66 2.14
N LEU A 317 1.66 -4.20 0.89
CA LEU A 317 1.58 -2.78 0.57
C LEU A 317 0.13 -2.28 0.56
N MET A 318 -0.11 -1.13 1.19
CA MET A 318 -1.39 -0.42 1.14
C MET A 318 -1.24 0.94 0.47
N PHE A 319 -2.08 1.22 -0.52
CA PHE A 319 -2.16 2.53 -1.14
C PHE A 319 -2.90 3.51 -0.23
N VAL A 320 -2.26 4.62 0.10
CA VAL A 320 -2.83 5.65 1.00
C VAL A 320 -3.41 6.82 0.22
N SER A 321 -2.93 7.04 -1.00
CA SER A 321 -3.27 8.20 -1.82
C SER A 321 -3.91 7.77 -3.16
N GLY A 322 -3.52 8.41 -4.25
CA GLY A 322 -3.94 8.14 -5.61
C GLY A 322 -2.81 7.65 -6.50
N THR A 323 -3.13 7.54 -7.79
CA THR A 323 -2.16 7.23 -8.84
C THR A 323 -1.87 8.47 -9.66
N PHE A 324 -0.60 8.67 -9.98
CA PHE A 324 -0.12 9.66 -10.93
C PHE A 324 0.25 9.00 -12.25
N ASP A 325 -0.40 9.45 -13.31
CA ASP A 325 -0.19 8.99 -14.67
C ASP A 325 0.63 10.02 -15.45
N PHE A 326 1.67 9.54 -16.13
CA PHE A 326 2.52 10.34 -17.00
C PHE A 326 2.62 9.68 -18.39
N ASP A 327 2.09 10.36 -19.40
CA ASP A 327 2.11 9.92 -20.78
C ASP A 327 2.87 10.88 -21.68
N VAL A 328 3.70 10.32 -22.56
CA VAL A 328 4.31 11.05 -23.67
C VAL A 328 3.51 10.69 -24.91
N LEU A 329 2.90 11.67 -25.57
CA LEU A 329 1.98 11.48 -26.69
C LEU A 329 2.60 12.02 -27.98
N ASP A 330 2.41 11.33 -29.09
CA ASP A 330 2.83 11.82 -30.40
C ASP A 330 1.91 12.92 -30.91
N LEU A 331 2.49 13.94 -31.52
CA LEU A 331 1.73 15.00 -32.17
C LEU A 331 1.29 14.58 -33.57
N SER A 332 0.05 14.90 -33.92
CA SER A 332 -0.42 14.83 -35.30
C SER A 332 0.37 15.78 -36.21
N PRO A 333 0.43 15.55 -37.53
CA PRO A 333 1.02 16.49 -38.47
C PRO A 333 0.46 17.91 -38.28
N SER A 334 1.33 18.92 -38.32
CA SER A 334 0.91 20.32 -38.19
C SER A 334 -0.01 20.73 -39.32
N ALA A 335 -0.96 21.63 -39.03
CA ALA A 335 -1.81 22.18 -40.06
C ALA A 335 -1.03 23.07 -41.03
N ASN A 336 -1.39 23.01 -42.31
CA ASN A 336 -0.86 23.87 -43.35
C ASN A 336 -1.88 24.98 -43.67
N LYS A 337 -1.42 26.23 -43.71
CA LYS A 337 -2.25 27.34 -44.17
C LYS A 337 -2.07 27.53 -45.67
N VAL A 338 -3.16 27.50 -46.43
CA VAL A 338 -3.19 27.73 -47.88
C VAL A 338 -4.21 28.83 -48.14
N GLY A 339 -3.74 30.06 -48.32
CA GLY A 339 -4.60 31.25 -48.37
C GLY A 339 -5.35 31.44 -47.05
N GLN A 340 -6.69 31.48 -47.12
CA GLN A 340 -7.58 31.58 -45.94
C GLN A 340 -7.92 30.21 -45.32
N TYR A 341 -7.57 29.10 -45.99
CA TYR A 341 -7.90 27.76 -45.52
C TYR A 341 -6.80 27.18 -44.63
N THR A 342 -7.22 26.48 -43.57
CA THR A 342 -6.33 25.67 -42.73
C THR A 342 -6.59 24.21 -43.04
N ILE A 343 -5.63 23.55 -43.70
CA ILE A 343 -5.71 22.14 -44.10
C ILE A 343 -4.99 21.31 -43.05
N ARG A 344 -5.67 20.30 -42.50
CA ARG A 344 -5.12 19.40 -41.49
C ARG A 344 -5.28 17.95 -41.92
N GLN A 345 -4.21 17.19 -41.77
CA GLN A 345 -4.30 15.73 -41.87
C GLN A 345 -4.83 15.17 -40.56
N ILE A 346 -5.94 14.43 -40.63
CA ILE A 346 -6.52 13.74 -39.47
C ILE A 346 -6.04 12.29 -39.50
N PRO A 347 -5.15 11.87 -38.58
CA PRO A 347 -4.74 10.48 -38.48
C PRO A 347 -5.91 9.58 -38.08
N LYS A 348 -5.93 8.33 -38.56
CA LYS A 348 -7.00 7.37 -38.25
C LYS A 348 -7.23 7.18 -36.75
N TYR A 349 -6.16 7.12 -35.95
CA TYR A 349 -6.28 6.95 -34.49
C TYR A 349 -6.98 8.13 -33.80
N ILE A 350 -6.92 9.35 -34.35
CA ILE A 350 -7.63 10.51 -33.81
C ILE A 350 -9.13 10.44 -34.14
N THR A 351 -9.51 9.87 -35.30
CA THR A 351 -10.94 9.71 -35.64
C THR A 351 -11.68 8.75 -34.70
N THR A 352 -10.95 7.82 -34.08
CA THR A 352 -11.46 6.94 -33.03
C THR A 352 -11.26 7.52 -31.62
N GLY A 353 -10.80 8.76 -31.51
CA GLY A 353 -10.55 9.45 -30.24
C GLY A 353 -9.36 8.90 -29.43
N SER A 354 -8.46 8.16 -30.08
CA SER A 354 -7.27 7.60 -29.46
C SER A 354 -6.07 8.53 -29.57
N VAL A 355 -5.05 8.26 -28.76
CA VAL A 355 -3.75 8.94 -28.79
C VAL A 355 -2.63 7.93 -28.99
N LEU A 356 -1.63 8.31 -29.79
CA LEU A 356 -0.41 7.52 -29.93
C LEU A 356 0.52 7.82 -28.75
N ARG A 357 0.71 6.81 -27.91
CA ARG A 357 1.59 6.89 -26.74
C ARG A 357 3.01 6.46 -27.13
N ARG A 358 4.00 7.21 -26.68
CA ARG A 358 5.42 6.92 -26.87
C ARG A 358 6.05 6.43 -25.57
N GLU A 359 6.96 5.46 -25.70
CA GLU A 359 7.76 5.04 -24.56
C GLU A 359 8.78 6.11 -24.19
N TYR A 360 8.98 6.28 -22.90
CA TYR A 360 10.00 7.15 -22.36
C TYR A 360 11.09 6.27 -21.73
N PRO A 361 12.39 6.58 -21.92
CA PRO A 361 12.95 7.76 -22.60
C PRO A 361 12.70 7.81 -24.11
N VAL A 362 12.44 9.01 -24.65
CA VAL A 362 12.29 9.19 -26.10
C VAL A 362 13.66 9.14 -26.76
N LEU A 363 13.95 8.02 -27.44
CA LEU A 363 15.17 7.87 -28.23
C LEU A 363 15.11 8.81 -29.45
N ALA A 364 15.95 9.84 -29.46
CA ALA A 364 16.14 10.66 -30.64
C ALA A 364 16.90 9.84 -31.69
N SER A 365 16.42 9.82 -32.94
CA SER A 365 16.99 9.04 -34.04
C SER A 365 18.46 9.30 -34.36
N ASN A 366 19.04 10.39 -33.82
CA ASN A 366 20.39 10.85 -34.15
C ASN A 366 21.31 11.09 -32.94
N VAL A 367 20.94 10.66 -31.72
CA VAL A 367 21.78 10.88 -30.53
C VAL A 367 22.47 9.57 -30.15
N ARG A 368 23.80 9.57 -30.23
CA ARG A 368 24.65 8.49 -29.69
C ARG A 368 24.24 8.24 -28.24
N HIS A 369 23.99 6.98 -27.89
CA HIS A 369 23.61 6.49 -26.58
C HIS A 369 24.43 7.13 -25.45
N THR A 370 23.97 8.25 -24.89
CA THR A 370 24.37 8.64 -23.55
C THR A 370 23.59 7.71 -22.62
N LEU A 371 24.32 6.95 -21.81
CA LEU A 371 23.82 5.86 -20.94
C LEU A 371 22.77 6.27 -19.89
N THR A 372 22.44 7.56 -19.78
CA THR A 372 21.48 8.08 -18.81
C THR A 372 20.29 8.71 -19.54
N SER A 373 19.11 8.13 -19.32
CA SER A 373 17.84 8.82 -19.61
C SER A 373 17.85 10.18 -18.91
N PRO A 374 17.52 11.29 -19.59
CA PRO A 374 17.30 12.54 -18.88
C PRO A 374 16.18 12.33 -17.86
N GLN A 375 16.20 13.06 -16.75
CA GLN A 375 15.16 12.93 -15.74
C GLN A 375 14.10 14.01 -15.95
N ILE A 376 12.84 13.67 -15.69
CA ILE A 376 11.74 14.62 -15.60
C ILE A 376 11.41 14.79 -14.13
N LYS A 377 11.57 16.00 -13.59
CA LYS A 377 11.14 16.27 -12.22
C LYS A 377 9.68 16.65 -12.21
N CYS A 378 8.90 16.01 -11.36
CA CYS A 378 7.50 16.29 -11.15
C CYS A 378 7.29 16.75 -9.71
N HIS A 379 6.45 17.77 -9.54
CA HIS A 379 5.99 18.23 -8.24
C HIS A 379 4.46 18.25 -8.25
N ILE A 380 3.85 17.69 -7.21
CA ILE A 380 2.40 17.61 -7.07
C ILE A 380 2.03 18.09 -5.67
N VAL A 381 1.11 19.04 -5.59
CA VAL A 381 0.48 19.42 -4.32
C VAL A 381 -0.48 18.30 -3.92
N MET A 382 -0.19 17.63 -2.82
CA MET A 382 -0.99 16.54 -2.30
C MET A 382 -2.26 17.07 -1.63
N PRO A 383 -3.42 16.39 -1.78
CA PRO A 383 -4.62 16.71 -1.02
C PRO A 383 -4.38 16.73 0.51
N HIS A 384 -5.19 17.53 1.22
CA HIS A 384 -5.07 17.74 2.68
C HIS A 384 -5.66 16.61 3.51
N ASP A 385 -6.57 15.83 2.93
CA ASP A 385 -7.19 14.64 3.51
C ASP A 385 -6.28 13.41 3.54
N ILE A 386 -5.07 13.51 2.96
CA ILE A 386 -4.08 12.44 2.97
C ILE A 386 -3.00 12.69 4.03
N VAL A 387 -2.99 11.84 5.04
CA VAL A 387 -1.92 11.78 6.04
C VAL A 387 -0.74 10.99 5.47
N ILE A 388 0.46 11.55 5.55
CA ILE A 388 1.69 10.96 5.01
C ILE A 388 2.62 10.67 6.17
N ASP A 389 2.91 9.39 6.40
CA ASP A 389 3.87 8.95 7.40
C ASP A 389 5.29 8.87 6.81
N SER A 390 6.28 8.87 7.69
CA SER A 390 7.69 8.64 7.39
C SER A 390 7.98 7.30 6.70
N ASN A 391 7.12 6.29 6.89
CA ASN A 391 7.22 4.98 6.23
C ASN A 391 6.59 4.96 4.82
N CYS A 392 6.00 6.07 4.37
CA CYS A 392 5.40 6.13 3.06
C CYS A 392 6.45 6.22 1.95
N HIS A 393 6.29 5.44 0.90
CA HIS A 393 7.13 5.51 -0.29
C HIS A 393 6.30 5.58 -1.58
N ILE A 394 6.96 6.01 -2.65
CA ILE A 394 6.35 6.07 -3.99
C ILE A 394 6.61 4.74 -4.69
N ALA A 395 5.54 4.03 -5.09
CA ALA A 395 5.65 2.79 -5.86
C ALA A 395 5.45 3.05 -7.36
N LYS A 396 6.06 2.21 -8.19
CA LYS A 396 5.97 2.31 -9.66
C LYS A 396 5.42 1.01 -10.24
N ILE A 397 4.61 1.14 -11.30
CA ILE A 397 4.17 -0.03 -12.07
C ILE A 397 5.33 -0.53 -12.95
N ASN A 398 5.67 -1.80 -12.84
CA ASN A 398 6.66 -2.43 -13.70
C ASN A 398 5.94 -3.04 -14.92
N LYS A 399 6.19 -2.45 -16.08
CA LYS A 399 5.63 -2.91 -17.35
C LYS A 399 6.06 -4.33 -17.72
N ASN A 400 7.26 -4.75 -17.29
CA ASN A 400 7.82 -6.06 -17.63
C ASN A 400 7.22 -7.19 -16.78
N SER A 401 6.61 -6.88 -15.64
CA SER A 401 6.01 -7.84 -14.71
C SER A 401 4.47 -7.87 -14.80
N ASN A 402 3.92 -7.86 -16.01
CA ASN A 402 2.46 -7.84 -16.26
C ASN A 402 1.72 -6.67 -15.59
N GLY A 403 2.39 -5.54 -15.34
CA GLY A 403 1.77 -4.39 -14.69
C GLY A 403 1.64 -4.52 -13.18
N LYS A 404 2.46 -5.34 -12.52
CA LYS A 404 2.54 -5.36 -11.06
C LYS A 404 3.23 -4.10 -10.52
N TRP A 405 2.80 -3.66 -9.35
CA TRP A 405 3.50 -2.62 -8.60
C TRP A 405 4.78 -3.17 -8.00
N THR A 406 5.80 -2.32 -7.93
CA THR A 406 7.11 -2.65 -7.39
C THR A 406 7.50 -1.67 -6.30
N ASN A 407 8.23 -2.17 -5.30
CA ASN A 407 8.81 -1.38 -4.21
C ASN A 407 10.11 -0.68 -4.65
N GLU A 408 10.42 -0.72 -5.95
CA GLU A 408 11.51 0.07 -6.50
C GLU A 408 11.18 1.55 -6.31
N THR A 409 11.74 2.13 -5.25
CA THR A 409 11.58 3.54 -4.93
C THR A 409 12.06 4.37 -6.10
N LEU A 410 11.23 5.31 -6.56
CA LEU A 410 11.69 6.32 -7.51
C LEU A 410 12.86 7.10 -6.90
N CYS A 411 13.87 7.38 -7.74
CA CYS A 411 14.98 8.22 -7.33
C CYS A 411 14.47 9.64 -7.01
N ASP A 412 15.11 10.28 -6.02
CA ASP A 412 14.90 11.68 -5.64
C ASP A 412 13.47 12.03 -5.22
N SER A 413 12.75 11.07 -4.61
CA SER A 413 11.45 11.37 -4.01
C SER A 413 11.61 12.13 -2.69
N SER A 414 10.82 13.19 -2.49
CA SER A 414 10.77 13.95 -1.24
C SER A 414 9.38 14.55 -1.06
N PHE A 415 8.94 14.63 0.20
CA PHE A 415 7.66 15.22 0.56
C PHE A 415 7.90 16.36 1.56
N ASP A 416 7.45 17.56 1.21
CA ASP A 416 7.43 18.70 2.15
C ASP A 416 6.07 18.77 2.83
N GLU A 417 6.06 18.53 4.14
CA GLU A 417 4.85 18.55 4.97
C GLU A 417 4.20 19.95 5.02
N THR A 418 5.01 21.01 5.03
CA THR A 418 4.52 22.39 5.18
C THR A 418 3.79 22.83 3.92
N SER A 419 4.42 22.63 2.75
CA SER A 419 3.82 23.02 1.47
C SER A 419 2.92 21.94 0.87
N ARG A 420 2.86 20.75 1.46
CA ARG A 420 2.19 19.56 0.93
C ARG A 420 2.67 19.17 -0.47
N ILE A 421 3.93 19.46 -0.83
CA ILE A 421 4.46 19.17 -2.18
C ILE A 421 5.21 17.85 -2.16
N LEU A 422 4.75 16.90 -2.95
CA LEU A 422 5.51 15.69 -3.30
C LEU A 422 6.33 15.96 -4.56
N SER A 423 7.64 15.74 -4.47
CA SER A 423 8.60 15.87 -5.56
C SER A 423 9.19 14.51 -5.90
N PHE A 424 9.33 14.17 -7.18
CA PHE A 424 9.99 12.93 -7.63
C PHE A 424 10.51 13.05 -9.06
N SER A 425 11.44 12.16 -9.43
CA SER A 425 12.02 12.10 -10.78
C SER A 425 11.51 10.88 -11.56
N ILE A 426 11.13 11.09 -12.83
CA ILE A 426 10.77 10.02 -13.78
C ILE A 426 11.95 9.79 -14.72
N ASN A 427 12.35 8.52 -14.88
CA ASN A 427 13.50 8.05 -15.69
C ASN A 427 13.08 7.13 -16.83
#